data_AF-A0A1X7SGM5-F1
#
_entry.id   AF-A0A1X7SGM5-F1
#
_cell.length_a   1.000
_cell.length_b   1.000
_cell.length_c   1.000
_cell.angle_alpha   90.00
_cell.angle_beta   90.00
_cell.angle_gamma   90.00
#
_symmetry.space_group_name_H-M   'P 1'
#
loop_
_entity.id
_entity.type
_entity.pdbx_description
1 polymer ?
#
loop_
_entity_poly.entity_id
_entity_poly.type
_entity_poly.pdbx_seq_one_letter_code
_entity_poly.pdbx_strand_id
1 'polypeptide(L)'
;MDSYAKQWLQFAFPLYLWIIIITIIQLCRRYGKISRLMGSHAVPVLSTLFLLSYTKLVRTIVIVLHKREVTLHCTDESVRSVSLWYEDPNVEYAKGKHAGLFGFALLVSVFFVIPYTLFLLLNPFYEKYLSNLKLLKKIWDHFKPIIDAYSGPMKDEYRFWPGLLLAARIPVLLSVTLVDSFIQSQHFLLSMLLTVLAIVLSLGYCFGGVYKKRMNNLLHMKCYDALIKKLFKKQDENDDDQDLTDSHKTVDQQMREIVPSSTDVRLRNNRESVVDLF
;
A
#
# COMPACT_ATOMS: atom_id res chain seq x y z
N MET A 1 9.91 23.07 0.28
CA MET A 1 8.49 22.90 0.62
C MET A 1 8.42 21.81 1.67
N ASP A 2 7.90 22.12 2.86
CA ASP A 2 7.88 21.17 3.97
C ASP A 2 6.99 19.97 3.65
N SER A 3 7.34 18.79 4.20
CA SER A 3 6.60 17.54 3.99
C SER A 3 5.12 17.67 4.31
N TYR A 4 4.76 18.49 5.30
CA TYR A 4 3.38 18.85 5.62
C TYR A 4 2.63 19.50 4.45
N ALA A 5 3.21 20.54 3.83
CA ALA A 5 2.61 21.23 2.70
C ALA A 5 2.49 20.33 1.47
N LYS A 6 3.47 19.43 1.27
CA LYS A 6 3.44 18.41 0.22
C LYS A 6 2.22 17.49 0.37
N GLN A 7 1.85 17.07 1.58
CA GLN A 7 0.67 16.20 1.77
C GLN A 7 -0.65 16.93 1.54
N TRP A 8 -0.77 18.18 1.99
CA TRP A 8 -1.95 19.01 1.67
C TRP A 8 -2.11 19.19 0.16
N LEU A 9 -1.02 19.41 -0.56
CA LEU A 9 -1.03 19.48 -2.03
C LEU A 9 -1.48 18.15 -2.65
N GLN A 10 -1.05 17.01 -2.08
CA GLN A 10 -1.47 15.70 -2.55
C GLN A 10 -2.97 15.46 -2.34
N PHE A 11 -3.59 15.98 -1.27
CA PHE A 11 -5.04 15.96 -1.09
C PHE A 11 -5.77 16.92 -2.04
N ALA A 12 -5.17 18.08 -2.33
CA ALA A 12 -5.78 19.08 -3.21
C ALA A 12 -5.90 18.59 -4.66
N PHE A 13 -4.93 17.81 -5.15
CA PHE A 13 -4.92 17.37 -6.56
C PHE A 13 -6.15 16.50 -6.95
N PRO A 14 -6.51 15.44 -6.21
CA PRO A 14 -7.73 14.68 -6.45
C PRO A 14 -9.02 15.51 -6.34
N LEU A 15 -9.10 16.42 -5.35
CA LEU A 15 -10.25 17.30 -5.17
C LEU A 15 -10.41 18.27 -6.35
N TYR A 16 -9.30 18.82 -6.84
CA TYR A 16 -9.28 19.65 -8.03
C TYR A 16 -9.78 18.89 -9.26
N LEU A 17 -9.35 17.65 -9.45
CA LEU A 17 -9.88 16.81 -10.54
C LEU A 17 -11.40 16.59 -10.43
N TRP A 18 -11.93 16.43 -9.22
CA TRP A 18 -13.37 16.28 -9.01
C TRP A 18 -14.13 17.57 -9.34
N ILE A 19 -13.59 18.73 -8.98
CA ILE A 19 -14.16 20.03 -9.33
C ILE A 19 -14.20 20.19 -10.85
N ILE A 20 -13.12 19.86 -11.56
CA ILE A 20 -13.10 19.88 -13.03
C ILE A 20 -14.17 18.94 -13.59
N ILE A 21 -14.25 17.71 -13.09
CA ILE A 21 -15.24 16.72 -13.54
C ILE A 21 -16.66 17.26 -13.36
N ILE A 22 -17.00 17.77 -12.18
CA ILE A 22 -18.32 18.34 -11.88
C ILE A 22 -18.60 19.52 -12.83
N THR A 23 -17.61 20.38 -13.05
CA THR A 23 -17.71 21.53 -13.96
C THR A 23 -17.97 21.08 -15.40
N ILE A 24 -17.25 20.08 -15.91
CA ILE A 24 -17.46 19.50 -17.24
C ILE A 24 -18.88 18.93 -17.35
N ILE A 25 -19.33 18.17 -16.36
CA ILE A 25 -20.69 17.60 -16.36
C ILE A 25 -21.76 18.70 -16.39
N GLN A 26 -21.59 19.77 -15.61
CA GLN A 26 -22.51 20.91 -15.61
C GLN A 26 -22.49 21.66 -16.95
N LEU A 27 -21.30 21.85 -17.53
CA LEU A 27 -21.11 22.52 -18.82
C LEU A 27 -21.78 21.74 -19.96
N CYS A 28 -21.59 20.41 -20.01
CA CYS A 28 -22.23 19.53 -20.98
C CYS A 28 -23.76 19.54 -20.85
N ARG A 29 -24.28 19.66 -19.62
CA ARG A 29 -25.72 19.74 -19.36
C ARG A 29 -26.32 21.07 -19.82
N ARG A 30 -25.59 22.17 -19.63
CA ARG A 30 -26.03 23.51 -20.04
C ARG A 30 -25.93 23.72 -21.55
N TYR A 31 -24.92 23.14 -22.18
CA TYR A 31 -24.67 23.27 -23.62
C TYR A 31 -24.74 21.90 -24.30
N GLY A 32 -25.96 21.46 -24.68
CA GLY A 32 -26.19 20.17 -25.32
C GLY A 32 -25.40 19.93 -26.62
N LYS A 33 -24.91 20.99 -27.27
CA LYS A 33 -23.97 20.90 -28.41
C LYS A 33 -22.62 20.32 -28.01
N ILE A 34 -22.10 20.67 -26.83
CA ILE A 34 -20.84 20.15 -26.28
C ILE A 34 -20.98 18.67 -25.91
N SER A 35 -22.15 18.28 -25.38
CA SER A 35 -22.45 16.87 -25.12
C SER A 35 -22.42 16.00 -26.38
N ARG A 36 -22.81 16.53 -27.55
CA ARG A 36 -22.70 15.81 -28.84
C ARG A 36 -21.24 15.71 -29.32
N LEU A 37 -20.39 16.65 -28.93
CA LEU A 37 -18.97 16.67 -29.30
C LEU A 37 -18.13 15.69 -28.46
N MET A 38 -18.52 15.44 -27.20
CA MET A 38 -17.76 14.61 -26.26
C MET A 38 -17.82 13.10 -26.55
N GLY A 39 -18.63 12.68 -27.53
CA GLY A 39 -18.65 11.33 -28.07
C GLY A 39 -19.12 10.24 -27.10
N SER A 40 -19.21 9.01 -27.60
CA SER A 40 -19.64 7.81 -26.85
C SER A 40 -18.64 7.34 -25.78
N HIS A 41 -17.41 7.87 -25.79
CA HIS A 41 -16.32 7.43 -24.91
C HIS A 41 -16.09 8.33 -23.67
N ALA A 42 -16.87 9.40 -23.49
CA ALA A 42 -16.73 10.29 -22.35
C ALA A 42 -16.95 9.60 -20.99
N VAL A 43 -17.92 8.68 -20.90
CA VAL A 43 -18.27 7.99 -19.66
C VAL A 43 -17.15 7.05 -19.17
N PRO A 44 -16.55 6.20 -20.02
CA PRO A 44 -15.35 5.45 -19.65
C PRO A 44 -14.18 6.31 -19.17
N VAL A 45 -13.89 7.44 -19.83
CA VAL A 45 -12.81 8.35 -19.43
C VAL A 45 -13.10 8.97 -18.07
N LEU A 46 -14.34 9.36 -17.83
CA LEU A 46 -14.77 9.89 -16.54
C LEU A 46 -14.58 8.85 -15.41
N SER A 47 -15.01 7.62 -15.67
CA SER A 47 -14.88 6.47 -14.77
C SER A 47 -13.41 6.19 -14.43
N THR A 48 -12.50 6.20 -15.41
CA THR A 48 -11.07 6.02 -15.15
C THR A 48 -10.46 7.18 -14.35
N LEU A 49 -10.83 8.44 -14.65
CA LEU A 49 -10.36 9.60 -13.88
C LEU A 49 -10.80 9.53 -12.41
N PHE A 50 -12.05 9.15 -12.13
CA PHE A 50 -12.53 8.92 -10.77
C PHE A 50 -11.76 7.82 -10.06
N LEU A 51 -11.50 6.70 -10.74
CA LEU A 51 -10.74 5.58 -10.18
C LEU A 51 -9.28 5.95 -9.88
N LEU A 52 -8.63 6.69 -10.77
CA LEU A 52 -7.26 7.18 -10.57
C LEU A 52 -7.19 8.19 -9.42
N SER A 53 -8.17 9.08 -9.34
CA SER A 53 -8.30 10.03 -8.23
C SER A 53 -8.49 9.31 -6.89
N TYR A 54 -9.38 8.31 -6.85
CA TYR A 54 -9.58 7.44 -5.69
C TYR A 54 -8.28 6.76 -5.25
N THR A 55 -7.57 6.10 -6.17
CA THR A 55 -6.33 5.37 -5.81
C THR A 55 -5.23 6.30 -5.30
N LYS A 56 -5.15 7.53 -5.82
CA LYS A 56 -4.25 8.56 -5.26
C LYS A 56 -4.66 8.98 -3.86
N LEU A 57 -5.94 9.24 -3.60
CA LEU A 57 -6.44 9.59 -2.27
C LEU A 57 -6.15 8.50 -1.24
N VAL A 58 -6.43 7.24 -1.57
CA VAL A 58 -6.15 6.12 -0.67
C VAL A 58 -4.66 6.05 -0.35
N ARG A 59 -3.78 6.21 -1.34
CA ARG A 59 -2.33 6.22 -1.12
C ARG A 59 -1.90 7.34 -0.18
N THR A 60 -2.41 8.55 -0.37
CA THR A 60 -2.09 9.70 0.50
C THR A 60 -2.60 9.49 1.92
N ILE A 61 -3.83 8.96 2.09
CA ILE A 61 -4.37 8.61 3.41
C ILE A 61 -3.46 7.60 4.12
N VAL A 62 -3.01 6.56 3.42
CA VAL A 62 -2.11 5.54 3.97
C VAL A 62 -0.78 6.17 4.42
N ILE A 63 -0.18 7.06 3.63
CA ILE A 63 1.06 7.76 3.99
C ILE A 63 0.88 8.65 5.24
N VAL A 64 -0.28 9.31 5.37
CA VAL A 64 -0.59 10.13 6.54
C VAL A 64 -0.86 9.29 7.78
N LEU A 65 -1.54 8.15 7.62
CA LEU A 65 -1.85 7.25 8.73
C LEU A 65 -0.64 6.41 9.17
N HIS A 66 0.37 6.27 8.32
CA HIS A 66 1.56 5.48 8.62
C HIS A 66 2.34 6.10 9.79
N LYS A 67 2.30 5.37 10.90
CA LYS A 67 3.03 5.67 12.12
C LYS A 67 4.42 5.06 12.05
N ARG A 68 5.38 5.70 12.70
CA ARG A 68 6.71 5.14 12.95
C ARG A 68 7.00 5.23 14.44
N GLU A 69 7.11 4.09 15.12
CA GLU A 69 7.66 4.05 16.47
C GLU A 69 9.20 4.05 16.43
N VAL A 70 9.81 4.99 17.16
CA VAL A 70 11.26 4.99 17.40
C VAL A 70 11.48 4.83 18.90
N THR A 71 12.25 3.81 19.26
CA THR A 71 12.73 3.60 20.64
C THR A 71 14.00 4.43 20.82
N LEU A 72 13.92 5.46 21.66
CA LEU A 72 15.11 6.21 22.07
C LEU A 72 15.67 5.55 23.33
N HIS A 73 16.93 5.10 23.25
CA HIS A 73 17.71 4.71 24.41
C HIS A 73 18.27 5.97 25.05
N CYS A 74 17.68 6.40 26.17
CA CYS A 74 18.26 7.45 26.99
C CYS A 74 19.36 6.87 27.89
N THR A 75 20.27 7.74 28.33
CA THR A 75 21.48 7.41 29.10
C THR A 75 21.24 6.77 30.48
N ASP A 76 20.01 6.71 30.97
CA ASP A 76 19.63 6.24 32.32
C ASP A 76 18.71 4.99 32.32
N GLU A 77 18.97 3.98 31.46
CA GLU A 77 18.18 2.72 31.36
C GLU A 77 16.68 2.87 30.99
N SER A 78 16.14 4.10 30.89
CA SER A 78 14.77 4.33 30.49
C SER A 78 14.61 4.28 28.97
N VAL A 79 13.88 3.29 28.47
CA VAL A 79 13.45 3.22 27.06
C VAL A 79 12.22 4.10 26.88
N ARG A 80 12.34 5.18 26.09
CA ARG A 80 11.19 6.01 25.73
C ARG A 80 10.81 5.74 24.28
N SER A 81 9.64 5.16 24.04
CA SER A 81 9.07 5.06 22.70
C SER A 81 8.41 6.39 22.32
N VAL A 82 8.83 6.97 21.20
CA VAL A 82 8.20 8.16 20.63
C VAL A 82 7.55 7.77 19.31
N SER A 83 6.24 7.99 19.21
CA SER A 83 5.51 7.82 17.96
C SER A 83 5.71 9.05 17.09
N LEU A 84 6.43 8.88 15.98
CA LEU A 84 6.73 9.91 15.01
C LEU A 84 5.95 9.66 13.72
N TRP A 85 5.75 10.71 12.93
CA TRP A 85 5.16 10.57 11.61
C TRP A 85 6.19 10.00 10.62
N TYR A 86 5.80 9.01 9.81
CA TYR A 86 6.73 8.30 8.93
C TYR A 86 7.45 9.21 7.90
N GLU A 87 6.73 10.17 7.31
CA GLU A 87 7.31 11.07 6.29
C GLU A 87 8.21 12.16 6.90
N ASP A 88 7.99 12.53 8.17
CA ASP A 88 8.77 13.55 8.86
C ASP A 88 9.00 13.19 10.34
N PRO A 89 10.21 12.73 10.70
CA PRO A 89 10.54 12.30 12.06
C PRO A 89 10.62 13.46 13.06
N ASN A 90 10.55 14.72 12.62
CA ASN A 90 10.54 15.87 13.53
C ASN A 90 9.15 16.21 14.06
N VAL A 91 8.10 15.53 13.58
CA VAL A 91 6.71 15.79 13.96
C VAL A 91 6.14 14.60 14.72
N GLU A 92 5.65 14.86 15.94
CA GLU A 92 4.96 13.85 16.75
C GLU A 92 3.67 13.38 16.07
N TYR A 93 3.46 12.06 16.06
CA TYR A 93 2.28 11.44 15.47
C TYR A 93 0.99 11.92 16.16
N ALA A 94 -0.02 12.21 15.34
CA ALA A 94 -1.35 12.70 15.77
C ALA A 94 -1.35 13.92 16.72
N LYS A 95 -0.24 14.68 16.78
CA LYS A 95 -0.12 15.88 17.63
C LYS A 95 0.27 17.10 16.81
N GLY A 96 0.04 18.28 17.39
CA GLY A 96 0.39 19.57 16.79
C GLY A 96 -0.13 19.72 15.35
N LYS A 97 0.78 20.03 14.41
CA LYS A 97 0.45 20.22 12.99
C LYS A 97 -0.10 18.94 12.32
N HIS A 98 0.36 17.76 12.74
CA HIS A 98 -0.08 16.48 12.16
C HIS A 98 -1.52 16.13 12.57
N ALA A 99 -2.00 16.57 13.73
CA ALA A 99 -3.35 16.28 14.21
C ALA A 99 -4.43 16.72 13.21
N GLY A 100 -4.28 17.91 12.62
CA GLY A 100 -5.21 18.42 11.60
C GLY A 100 -5.18 17.59 10.31
N LEU A 101 -3.99 17.18 9.85
CA LEU A 101 -3.82 16.35 8.66
C LEU A 101 -4.41 14.95 8.86
N PHE A 102 -4.18 14.37 10.04
CA PHE A 102 -4.71 13.08 10.47
C PHE A 102 -6.25 13.11 10.52
N GLY A 103 -6.83 14.12 11.19
CA GLY A 103 -8.28 14.29 11.25
C GLY A 103 -8.91 14.47 9.87
N PHE A 104 -8.27 15.25 8.99
CA PHE A 104 -8.72 15.41 7.61
C PHE A 104 -8.65 14.10 6.81
N ALA A 105 -7.56 13.33 6.95
CA ALA A 105 -7.41 12.03 6.29
C ALA A 105 -8.49 11.04 6.73
N LEU A 106 -8.82 10.99 8.02
CA LEU A 106 -9.92 10.17 8.53
C LEU A 106 -11.28 10.61 7.99
N LEU A 107 -11.54 11.92 7.97
CA LEU A 107 -12.76 12.48 7.39
C LEU A 107 -12.88 12.06 5.92
N VAL A 108 -11.85 12.26 5.11
CA VAL A 108 -11.87 11.89 3.69
C VAL A 108 -12.06 10.39 3.51
N SER A 109 -11.44 9.57 4.38
CA SER A 109 -11.61 8.13 4.36
C SER A 109 -13.07 7.71 4.60
N VAL A 110 -13.69 8.24 5.65
CA VAL A 110 -15.06 7.90 6.07
C VAL A 110 -16.12 8.42 5.09
N PHE A 111 -15.96 9.64 4.58
CA PHE A 111 -16.98 10.26 3.72
C PHE A 111 -16.82 9.94 2.24
N PHE A 112 -15.62 9.59 1.76
CA PHE A 112 -15.38 9.38 0.34
C PHE A 112 -14.83 8.00 0.00
N VAL A 113 -13.75 7.55 0.67
CA VAL A 113 -13.10 6.27 0.32
C VAL A 113 -14.00 5.08 0.61
N ILE A 114 -14.48 4.96 1.85
CA ILE A 114 -15.32 3.84 2.29
C ILE A 114 -16.64 3.80 1.49
N PRO A 115 -17.39 4.91 1.34
CA PRO A 115 -18.63 4.90 0.58
C PRO A 115 -18.41 4.56 -0.89
N TYR A 116 -17.34 5.06 -1.51
CA TYR A 116 -17.02 4.74 -2.91
C TYR A 116 -16.67 3.25 -3.10
N THR A 117 -15.89 2.66 -2.19
CA THR A 117 -15.58 1.22 -2.25
C THR A 117 -16.82 0.37 -2.07
N LEU A 118 -17.66 0.75 -1.11
CA LEU A 118 -18.90 0.04 -0.82
C LEU A 118 -19.89 0.16 -1.99
N PHE A 119 -19.93 1.33 -2.64
CA PHE A 119 -20.74 1.59 -3.82
C PHE A 119 -20.39 0.64 -4.98
N LEU A 120 -19.09 0.47 -5.28
CA LEU A 120 -18.66 -0.44 -6.34
C LEU A 120 -18.80 -1.92 -5.96
N LEU A 121 -18.55 -2.27 -4.69
CA LEU A 121 -18.64 -3.66 -4.21
C LEU A 121 -20.09 -4.14 -4.14
N LEU A 122 -20.99 -3.33 -3.58
CA LEU A 122 -22.40 -3.68 -3.38
C LEU A 122 -23.29 -3.32 -4.58
N ASN A 123 -22.69 -3.01 -5.74
CA ASN A 123 -23.41 -2.69 -6.97
C ASN A 123 -24.58 -3.66 -7.28
N PRO A 124 -24.41 -5.01 -7.25
CA PRO A 124 -25.52 -5.93 -7.53
C PRO A 124 -26.67 -5.84 -6.51
N PHE A 125 -26.37 -5.53 -5.25
CA PHE A 125 -27.39 -5.36 -4.20
C PHE A 125 -28.19 -4.08 -4.44
N TYR A 126 -27.53 -3.00 -4.85
CA TYR A 126 -28.18 -1.75 -5.21
C TYR A 126 -29.08 -1.92 -6.44
N GLU A 127 -28.65 -2.66 -7.48
CA GLU A 127 -29.48 -2.94 -8.66
C GLU A 127 -30.77 -3.69 -8.27
N LYS A 128 -30.68 -4.63 -7.32
CA LYS A 128 -31.82 -5.42 -6.83
C LYS A 128 -32.73 -4.65 -5.86
N TYR A 129 -32.17 -3.84 -4.97
CA TYR A 129 -32.91 -3.17 -3.89
C TYR A 129 -33.41 -1.76 -4.28
N LEU A 130 -32.58 -0.96 -4.95
CA LEU A 130 -32.92 0.42 -5.33
C LEU A 130 -33.89 0.49 -6.51
N SER A 131 -34.01 -0.57 -7.32
CA SER A 131 -34.98 -0.65 -8.41
C SER A 131 -36.44 -0.66 -7.91
N ASN A 132 -36.67 -1.02 -6.63
CA ASN A 132 -37.99 -1.00 -6.01
C ASN A 132 -38.45 0.40 -5.57
N LEU A 133 -37.52 1.36 -5.36
CA LEU A 133 -37.85 2.70 -4.86
C LEU A 133 -37.77 3.73 -6.00
N LYS A 134 -38.91 4.34 -6.38
CA LYS A 134 -39.00 5.28 -7.51
C LYS A 134 -37.98 6.44 -7.44
N LEU A 135 -37.74 7.01 -6.26
CA LEU A 135 -36.80 8.12 -6.08
C LEU A 135 -35.35 7.66 -6.32
N LEU A 136 -34.98 6.51 -5.77
CA LEU A 136 -33.63 5.95 -5.88
C LEU A 136 -33.37 5.35 -7.25
N LYS A 137 -34.40 4.84 -7.94
CA LYS A 137 -34.31 4.41 -9.34
C LYS A 137 -33.83 5.54 -10.26
N LYS A 138 -34.36 6.76 -10.08
CA LYS A 138 -33.92 7.93 -10.87
C LYS A 138 -32.45 8.27 -10.64
N ILE A 139 -31.99 8.14 -9.40
CA ILE A 139 -30.57 8.36 -9.04
C ILE A 139 -29.72 7.22 -9.62
N TRP A 140 -30.17 5.98 -9.50
CA TRP A 140 -29.51 4.79 -10.03
C TRP A 140 -29.31 4.86 -11.54
N ASP A 141 -30.33 5.27 -12.28
CA ASP A 141 -30.26 5.42 -13.74
C ASP A 141 -29.18 6.44 -14.17
N HIS A 142 -28.85 7.42 -13.32
CA HIS A 142 -27.76 8.37 -13.57
C HIS A 142 -26.36 7.77 -13.36
N PHE A 143 -26.21 6.90 -12.35
CA PHE A 143 -24.93 6.27 -12.03
C PHE A 143 -24.66 4.99 -12.82
N LYS A 144 -25.71 4.31 -13.28
CA LYS A 144 -25.65 3.11 -14.11
C LYS A 144 -24.63 3.17 -15.25
N PRO A 145 -24.56 4.23 -16.09
CA PRO A 145 -23.55 4.30 -17.16
C PRO A 145 -22.10 4.32 -16.64
N ILE A 146 -21.85 4.91 -15.47
CA ILE A 146 -20.51 4.92 -14.84
C ILE A 146 -20.15 3.52 -14.32
N ILE A 147 -21.10 2.85 -13.68
CA ILE A 147 -20.95 1.48 -13.19
C ILE A 147 -20.72 0.52 -14.36
N ASP A 148 -21.50 0.65 -15.43
CA ASP A 148 -21.37 -0.17 -16.64
C ASP A 148 -20.00 0.04 -17.30
N ALA A 149 -19.42 1.24 -17.22
CA ALA A 149 -18.07 1.48 -17.68
C ALA A 149 -17.01 0.72 -16.85
N TYR A 150 -17.19 0.58 -15.53
CA TYR A 150 -16.30 -0.23 -14.68
C TYR A 150 -16.43 -1.72 -14.96
N SER A 151 -17.66 -2.22 -15.15
CA SER A 151 -17.93 -3.65 -15.34
C SER A 151 -17.94 -4.10 -16.80
N GLY A 152 -17.67 -3.21 -17.76
CA GLY A 152 -17.76 -3.48 -19.19
C GLY A 152 -17.14 -4.81 -19.68
N PRO A 153 -15.90 -5.17 -19.30
CA PRO A 153 -15.27 -6.40 -19.77
C PRO A 153 -15.71 -7.66 -19.01
N MET A 154 -16.50 -7.51 -17.94
CA MET A 154 -16.89 -8.59 -17.02
C MET A 154 -18.26 -9.17 -17.38
N LYS A 155 -18.50 -10.41 -16.97
CA LYS A 155 -19.84 -11.01 -17.05
C LYS A 155 -20.78 -10.28 -16.09
N ASP A 156 -22.07 -10.24 -16.44
CA ASP A 156 -23.06 -9.44 -15.70
C ASP A 156 -23.25 -9.98 -14.27
N GLU A 157 -23.05 -11.28 -14.05
CA GLU A 157 -23.05 -11.93 -12.73
C GLU A 157 -21.92 -11.49 -11.81
N TYR A 158 -20.77 -11.07 -12.38
CA TYR A 158 -19.56 -10.70 -11.64
C TYR A 158 -19.29 -9.19 -11.65
N ARG A 159 -20.32 -8.37 -11.81
CA ARG A 159 -20.22 -6.90 -11.82
C ARG A 159 -19.58 -6.29 -10.55
N PHE A 160 -19.60 -7.00 -9.42
CA PHE A 160 -18.97 -6.58 -8.16
C PHE A 160 -17.43 -6.72 -8.14
N TRP A 161 -16.85 -7.45 -9.10
CA TRP A 161 -15.42 -7.77 -9.12
C TRP A 161 -14.48 -6.54 -9.10
N PRO A 162 -14.77 -5.41 -9.78
CA PRO A 162 -13.94 -4.21 -9.67
C PRO A 162 -13.90 -3.67 -8.24
N GLY A 163 -15.06 -3.69 -7.55
CA GLY A 163 -15.17 -3.32 -6.15
C GLY A 163 -14.39 -4.27 -5.25
N LEU A 164 -14.43 -5.58 -5.53
CA LEU A 164 -13.66 -6.58 -4.79
C LEU A 164 -12.15 -6.38 -4.95
N LEU A 165 -11.67 -6.11 -6.17
CA LEU A 165 -10.25 -5.81 -6.42
C LEU A 165 -9.79 -4.54 -5.71
N LEU A 166 -10.66 -3.54 -5.58
CA LEU A 166 -10.37 -2.32 -4.82
C LEU A 166 -10.37 -2.58 -3.32
N ALA A 167 -11.35 -3.33 -2.81
CA ALA A 167 -11.44 -3.70 -1.40
C ALA A 167 -10.24 -4.57 -0.97
N ALA A 168 -9.80 -5.50 -1.82
CA ALA A 168 -8.63 -6.34 -1.58
C ALA A 168 -7.32 -5.53 -1.39
N ARG A 169 -7.25 -4.30 -1.93
CA ARG A 169 -6.09 -3.42 -1.71
C ARG A 169 -6.08 -2.78 -0.32
N ILE A 170 -7.23 -2.64 0.33
CA ILE A 170 -7.32 -1.94 1.62
C ILE A 170 -6.56 -2.70 2.73
N PRO A 171 -6.72 -4.03 2.91
CA PRO A 171 -5.95 -4.79 3.89
C PRO A 171 -4.43 -4.72 3.66
N VAL A 172 -3.98 -4.78 2.40
CA VAL A 172 -2.56 -4.67 2.03
C VAL A 172 -2.00 -3.29 2.36
N LEU A 173 -2.82 -2.24 2.23
CA LEU A 173 -2.40 -0.88 2.58
C LEU A 173 -2.48 -0.63 4.09
N LEU A 174 -3.45 -1.23 4.77
CA LEU A 174 -3.61 -1.19 6.22
C LEU A 174 -2.46 -1.91 6.93
N SER A 175 -2.02 -3.06 6.40
CA SER A 175 -0.88 -3.79 6.97
C SER A 175 0.42 -2.97 6.93
N VAL A 176 0.61 -2.11 5.91
CA VAL A 176 1.73 -1.15 5.89
C VAL A 176 1.63 -0.20 7.08
N THR A 177 0.44 0.26 7.42
CA THR A 177 0.26 1.24 8.52
C THR A 177 0.40 0.64 9.91
N LEU A 178 0.14 -0.66 10.07
CA LEU A 178 0.04 -1.31 11.39
C LEU A 178 1.32 -2.02 11.85
N VAL A 179 2.24 -2.36 10.94
CA VAL A 179 3.48 -3.08 11.32
C VAL A 179 4.63 -2.09 11.45
N ASP A 180 4.98 -1.75 12.70
CA ASP A 180 6.02 -0.78 13.05
C ASP A 180 7.47 -1.31 12.83
N SER A 181 7.68 -2.63 12.78
CA SER A 181 9.02 -3.22 12.69
C SER A 181 9.48 -3.35 11.23
N PHE A 182 10.41 -2.51 10.79
CA PHE A 182 10.86 -2.37 9.38
C PHE A 182 11.25 -3.69 8.67
N ILE A 183 11.94 -4.61 9.37
CA ILE A 183 12.43 -5.88 8.79
C ILE A 183 11.31 -6.95 8.76
N GLN A 184 10.54 -7.08 9.85
CA GLN A 184 9.38 -7.97 9.89
C GLN A 184 8.22 -7.48 9.00
N SER A 185 8.14 -6.16 8.77
CA SER A 185 7.17 -5.53 7.89
C SER A 185 7.37 -5.92 6.43
N GLN A 186 8.60 -6.06 5.92
CA GLN A 186 8.81 -6.39 4.50
C GLN A 186 8.28 -7.80 4.18
N HIS A 187 8.67 -8.83 4.95
CA HIS A 187 8.17 -10.19 4.76
C HIS A 187 6.67 -10.32 5.08
N PHE A 188 6.17 -9.62 6.10
CA PHE A 188 4.74 -9.63 6.41
C PHE A 188 3.91 -8.98 5.29
N LEU A 189 4.39 -7.87 4.71
CA LEU A 189 3.74 -7.21 3.57
C LEU A 189 3.75 -8.09 2.33
N LEU A 190 4.87 -8.75 2.05
CA LEU A 190 5.00 -9.65 0.91
C LEU A 190 4.09 -10.89 1.09
N SER A 191 4.04 -11.46 2.29
CA SER A 191 3.13 -12.54 2.66
C SER A 191 1.65 -12.13 2.56
N MET A 192 1.28 -10.95 3.07
CA MET A 192 -0.08 -10.41 2.93
C MET A 192 -0.46 -10.13 1.47
N LEU A 193 0.48 -9.62 0.67
CA LEU A 193 0.26 -9.41 -0.75
C LEU A 193 0.06 -10.75 -1.48
N LEU A 194 0.87 -11.76 -1.16
CA LEU A 194 0.79 -13.10 -1.74
C LEU A 194 -0.53 -13.80 -1.37
N THR A 195 -0.95 -13.70 -0.10
CA THR A 195 -2.22 -14.28 0.37
C THR A 195 -3.43 -13.61 -0.29
N VAL A 196 -3.46 -12.27 -0.37
CA VAL A 196 -4.51 -11.54 -1.08
C VAL A 196 -4.53 -11.93 -2.57
N LEU A 197 -3.36 -12.05 -3.19
CA LEU A 197 -3.25 -12.46 -4.58
C LEU A 197 -3.76 -13.90 -4.79
N ALA A 198 -3.40 -14.83 -3.90
CA ALA A 198 -3.89 -16.20 -3.93
C ALA A 198 -5.41 -16.28 -3.76
N ILE A 199 -5.99 -15.47 -2.88
CA ILE A 199 -7.45 -15.37 -2.70
C ILE A 199 -8.12 -14.84 -3.97
N VAL A 200 -7.60 -13.79 -4.59
CA VAL A 200 -8.17 -13.24 -5.84
C VAL A 200 -8.08 -14.25 -6.97
N LEU A 201 -6.97 -14.98 -7.08
CA LEU A 201 -6.79 -16.04 -8.08
C LEU A 201 -7.71 -17.24 -7.84
N SER A 202 -7.86 -17.67 -6.58
CA SER A 202 -8.74 -18.80 -6.23
C SER A 202 -10.20 -18.47 -6.50
N LEU A 203 -10.68 -17.27 -6.12
CA LEU A 203 -12.03 -16.83 -6.49
C LEU A 203 -12.20 -16.75 -8.02
N GLY A 204 -11.20 -16.22 -8.74
CA GLY A 204 -11.24 -16.12 -10.20
C GLY A 204 -11.34 -17.49 -10.89
N TYR A 205 -10.67 -18.51 -10.33
CA TYR A 205 -10.74 -19.90 -10.80
C TYR A 205 -12.08 -20.56 -10.45
N CYS A 206 -12.55 -20.42 -9.20
CA CYS A 206 -13.84 -20.95 -8.75
C CYS A 206 -15.02 -20.42 -9.59
N PHE A 207 -14.93 -19.18 -10.08
CA PHE A 207 -15.96 -18.57 -10.91
C PHE A 207 -15.90 -18.92 -12.41
N GLY A 208 -15.01 -19.83 -12.82
CA GLY A 208 -14.92 -20.29 -14.21
C GLY A 208 -14.57 -19.16 -15.20
N GLY A 209 -13.90 -18.13 -14.72
CA GLY A 209 -13.54 -16.93 -15.48
C GLY A 209 -14.55 -15.79 -15.34
N VAL A 210 -14.07 -14.67 -14.79
CA VAL A 210 -14.82 -13.44 -14.49
C VAL A 210 -15.08 -12.59 -15.74
N TYR A 211 -14.16 -12.62 -16.72
CA TYR A 211 -14.25 -11.81 -17.92
C TYR A 211 -15.08 -12.49 -19.02
N LYS A 212 -15.79 -11.66 -19.81
CA LYS A 212 -16.57 -12.12 -20.98
C LYS A 212 -15.69 -12.80 -22.02
N LYS A 213 -14.51 -12.23 -22.29
CA LYS A 213 -13.53 -12.78 -23.24
C LYS A 213 -12.49 -13.64 -22.52
N ARG A 214 -12.27 -14.87 -23.01
CA ARG A 214 -11.25 -15.80 -22.50
C ARG A 214 -9.84 -15.20 -22.54
N MET A 215 -9.55 -14.36 -23.54
CA MET A 215 -8.27 -13.66 -23.66
C MET A 215 -8.01 -12.70 -22.49
N ASN A 216 -9.04 -12.05 -21.95
CA ASN A 216 -8.89 -11.16 -20.80
C ASN A 216 -8.58 -11.96 -19.53
N ASN A 217 -9.22 -13.12 -19.34
CA ASN A 217 -8.87 -14.04 -18.25
C ASN A 217 -7.40 -14.50 -18.34
N LEU A 218 -6.94 -14.85 -19.55
CA LEU A 218 -5.54 -15.24 -19.80
C LEU A 218 -4.55 -14.10 -19.56
N LEU A 219 -4.85 -12.88 -20.02
CA LEU A 219 -4.03 -11.70 -19.75
C LEU A 219 -3.94 -11.41 -18.25
N HIS A 220 -5.06 -11.54 -17.51
CA HIS A 220 -5.07 -11.40 -16.07
C HIS A 220 -4.15 -12.42 -15.40
N MET A 221 -4.26 -13.70 -15.76
CA MET A 221 -3.39 -14.76 -15.23
C MET A 221 -1.92 -14.50 -15.55
N LYS A 222 -1.58 -14.12 -16.79
CA LYS A 222 -0.19 -13.80 -17.18
C LYS A 222 0.36 -12.58 -16.44
N CYS A 223 -0.47 -11.56 -16.22
CA CYS A 223 -0.07 -10.38 -15.47
C CYS A 223 0.22 -10.74 -14.00
N TYR A 224 -0.62 -11.56 -13.39
CA TYR A 224 -0.38 -12.06 -12.04
C TYR A 224 0.84 -12.96 -11.93
N ASP A 225 1.07 -13.88 -12.88
CA ASP A 225 2.28 -14.69 -12.94
C ASP A 225 3.55 -13.82 -13.04
N ALA A 226 3.53 -12.80 -13.91
CA ALA A 226 4.64 -11.85 -14.02
C ALA A 226 4.85 -11.06 -12.71
N LEU A 227 3.77 -10.72 -12.00
CA LEU A 227 3.82 -10.02 -10.74
C LEU A 227 4.39 -10.91 -9.62
N ILE A 228 3.95 -12.17 -9.56
CA ILE A 228 4.48 -13.19 -8.64
C ILE A 228 5.99 -13.39 -8.87
N LYS A 229 6.41 -13.58 -10.13
CA LYS A 229 7.83 -13.71 -10.49
C LYS A 229 8.66 -12.50 -10.08
N LYS A 230 8.12 -11.29 -10.28
CA LYS A 230 8.78 -10.06 -9.81
C LYS A 230 8.88 -9.99 -8.29
N LEU A 231 7.87 -10.49 -7.57
CA LEU A 231 7.88 -10.52 -6.11
C LEU A 231 8.90 -11.52 -5.57
N PHE A 232 8.94 -12.74 -6.12
CA PHE A 232 9.94 -13.75 -5.74
C PHE A 232 11.37 -13.27 -6.01
N LYS A 233 11.63 -12.72 -7.21
CA LYS A 233 12.94 -12.16 -7.52
C LYS A 233 13.39 -11.08 -6.53
N LYS A 234 12.46 -10.22 -6.09
CA LYS A 234 12.76 -9.15 -5.13
C LYS A 234 13.03 -9.70 -3.72
N GLN A 235 12.48 -10.86 -3.39
CA GLN A 235 12.77 -11.52 -2.13
C GLN A 235 14.18 -12.13 -2.15
N ASP A 236 14.55 -12.80 -3.24
CA ASP A 236 15.90 -13.35 -3.44
C ASP A 236 16.98 -12.25 -3.35
N GLU A 237 16.77 -11.09 -4.01
CA GLU A 237 17.70 -9.94 -3.93
C GLU A 237 17.84 -9.37 -2.50
N ASN A 238 16.77 -9.38 -1.70
CA ASN A 238 16.82 -8.86 -0.33
C ASN A 238 17.49 -9.84 0.65
N ASP A 239 17.29 -11.14 0.46
CA ASP A 239 17.90 -12.18 1.31
C ASP A 239 19.43 -12.20 1.10
N ASP A 240 19.91 -12.00 -0.14
CA ASP A 240 21.34 -11.92 -0.49
C ASP A 240 22.03 -10.69 0.14
N ASP A 241 21.38 -9.52 0.16
CA ASP A 241 21.91 -8.28 0.75
C ASP A 241 21.99 -8.35 2.30
N GLN A 242 21.08 -9.10 2.93
CA GLN A 242 21.05 -9.25 4.39
C GLN A 242 22.19 -10.17 4.88
N ASP A 243 22.52 -11.23 4.14
CA ASP A 243 23.66 -12.12 4.44
C ASP A 243 25.01 -11.40 4.33
N LEU A 244 25.12 -10.42 3.41
CA LEU A 244 26.28 -9.55 3.27
C LEU A 244 26.43 -8.56 4.43
N THR A 245 25.33 -8.14 5.06
CA THR A 245 25.34 -7.14 6.14
C THR A 245 25.59 -7.79 7.52
N ASP A 246 25.13 -9.02 7.75
CA ASP A 246 25.39 -9.79 8.98
C ASP A 246 26.85 -10.31 9.09
N SER A 247 27.65 -10.17 8.02
CA SER A 247 29.08 -10.51 8.00
C SER A 247 30.00 -9.42 8.59
N HIS A 248 29.47 -8.24 8.94
CA HIS A 248 30.26 -7.22 9.64
C HIS A 248 30.36 -7.54 11.14
N LYS A 249 31.40 -8.29 11.52
CA LYS A 249 31.79 -8.49 12.92
C LYS A 249 31.93 -7.13 13.62
N THR A 250 31.38 -7.01 14.84
CA THR A 250 31.60 -5.82 15.67
C THR A 250 33.10 -5.62 15.93
N VAL A 251 33.55 -4.38 16.09
CA VAL A 251 34.99 -4.06 16.29
C VAL A 251 35.57 -4.87 17.46
N ASP A 252 34.78 -5.10 18.51
CA ASP A 252 35.16 -5.90 19.68
C ASP A 252 35.33 -7.40 19.37
N GLN A 253 34.60 -7.91 18.37
CA GLN A 253 34.66 -9.29 17.91
C GLN A 253 35.84 -9.49 16.95
N GLN A 254 36.16 -8.49 16.11
CA GLN A 254 37.41 -8.46 15.33
C GLN A 254 38.65 -8.36 16.22
N MET A 255 38.60 -7.53 17.27
CA MET A 255 39.72 -7.37 18.21
C MET A 255 40.01 -8.65 19.00
N ARG A 256 38.98 -9.46 19.30
CA ARG A 256 39.12 -10.76 19.97
C ARG A 256 39.76 -11.85 19.09
N GLU A 257 39.64 -11.77 17.77
CA GLU A 257 40.28 -12.70 16.83
C GLU A 257 41.73 -12.33 16.51
N ILE A 258 42.09 -11.04 16.60
CA ILE A 258 43.43 -10.56 16.26
C ILE A 258 44.39 -10.66 17.46
N VAL A 259 43.90 -10.60 18.70
CA VAL A 259 44.74 -10.74 19.89
C VAL A 259 44.88 -12.23 20.23
N PRO A 260 46.06 -12.86 20.07
CA PRO A 260 46.28 -14.19 20.58
C PRO A 260 46.17 -14.12 22.10
N SER A 261 45.30 -14.94 22.69
CA SER A 261 45.27 -15.16 24.14
C SER A 261 46.63 -15.68 24.59
N SER A 262 47.52 -14.77 25.00
CA SER A 262 48.84 -15.09 25.52
C SER A 262 48.71 -15.67 26.93
N THR A 263 48.38 -16.95 27.03
CA THR A 263 48.60 -17.72 28.26
C THR A 263 48.88 -19.17 27.91
N ASP A 264 50.06 -19.43 27.35
CA ASP A 264 50.69 -20.74 27.49
C ASP A 264 52.22 -20.59 27.52
N VAL A 265 52.71 -19.95 28.58
CA VAL A 265 54.12 -20.06 28.96
C VAL A 265 54.29 -21.42 29.62
N ARG A 266 54.50 -22.43 28.78
CA ARG A 266 54.90 -23.76 29.23
C ARG A 266 56.38 -23.72 29.64
N LEU A 267 56.62 -23.42 30.93
CA LEU A 267 57.91 -23.58 31.61
C LEU A 267 58.42 -25.01 31.43
N ARG A 268 59.30 -25.21 30.44
CA ARG A 268 60.05 -26.46 30.27
C ARG A 268 61.42 -26.26 30.91
N ASN A 269 61.51 -26.59 32.20
CA ASN A 269 62.79 -26.77 32.90
C ASN A 269 63.58 -27.86 32.19
N ASN A 270 64.69 -27.51 31.54
CA ASN A 270 65.77 -28.44 31.27
C ASN A 270 67.08 -27.81 31.74
N ARG A 271 67.62 -28.40 32.81
CA ARG A 271 68.96 -28.16 33.32
C ARG A 271 69.94 -28.82 32.37
N GLU A 272 70.84 -28.04 31.78
CA GLU A 272 72.16 -28.52 31.39
C GLU A 272 73.19 -27.58 32.02
N SER A 273 74.02 -28.17 32.88
CA SER A 273 75.24 -27.58 33.40
C SER A 273 76.30 -27.51 32.29
N VAL A 274 77.19 -26.52 32.35
CA VAL A 274 78.66 -26.69 32.21
C VAL A 274 79.35 -25.31 32.33
N VAL A 275 80.11 -25.18 33.43
CA VAL A 275 81.47 -24.60 33.55
C VAL A 275 81.69 -23.09 33.75
N ASP A 276 82.16 -22.82 34.98
CA ASP A 276 83.25 -21.96 35.49
C ASP A 276 83.37 -20.47 35.16
N LEU A 277 83.40 -19.65 36.23
CA LEU A 277 84.61 -18.88 36.60
C LEU A 277 84.47 -18.26 38.01
N PHE A 278 85.41 -18.68 38.89
CA PHE A 278 85.80 -18.20 40.23
C PHE A 278 84.92 -18.51 41.46
#